data_AF-A0A1C5YYC2-F1
#
_entry.id   AF-A0A1C5YYC2-F1
#
_cell.length_a   1.000
_cell.length_b   1.000
_cell.length_c   1.000
_cell.angle_alpha   90.00
_cell.angle_beta   90.00
_cell.angle_gamma   90.00
#
_symmetry.space_group_name_H-M   'P 1'
#
loop_
_entity.id
_entity.type
_entity.pdbx_description
1 polymer ?
#
loop_
_entity_poly.entity_id
_entity_poly.type
_entity_poly.pdbx_seq_one_letter_code
_entity_poly.pdbx_strand_id
1 'polypeptide(L)' 'MFYVKEMMGDAVEVNIEINDENVFCRCPHCGSEVQVDLQEILSDSDSDLFGTAVLCENCTRRIMGGEMDGNQ' A
#
# COMPACT_ATOMS: atom_id res chain seq x y z
N MET A 1 -0.48 -9.39 16.31
CA MET A 1 -0.16 -10.35 15.23
C MET A 1 -1.34 -10.34 14.27
N PHE A 2 -1.17 -9.68 13.13
CA PHE A 2 -2.14 -9.68 12.03
C PHE A 2 -1.76 -10.77 11.03
N TYR A 3 -2.73 -11.32 10.31
CA TYR A 3 -2.48 -12.28 9.24
C TYR A 3 -3.57 -12.16 8.18
N VAL A 4 -3.21 -12.43 6.92
CA VAL A 4 -4.16 -12.57 5.83
C VAL A 4 -4.73 -13.97 5.89
N LYS A 5 -6.06 -14.07 5.85
CA LYS A 5 -6.79 -15.34 5.79
C LYS A 5 -7.71 -15.31 4.58
N GLU A 6 -7.39 -16.10 3.57
CA GLU A 6 -8.14 -16.12 2.32
C GLU A 6 -8.37 -17.56 1.83
N MET A 7 -9.52 -17.79 1.20
CA MET A 7 -9.88 -19.09 0.64
C MET A 7 -9.64 -19.09 -0.88
N MET A 8 -8.70 -19.93 -1.33
CA MET A 8 -8.51 -20.23 -2.75
C MET A 8 -9.46 -21.36 -3.16
N GLY A 9 -10.65 -20.97 -3.60
CA GLY A 9 -11.74 -21.89 -3.94
C GLY A 9 -12.25 -22.65 -2.70
N ASP A 10 -12.81 -23.84 -2.91
CA ASP A 10 -13.49 -24.57 -1.84
C ASP A 10 -12.55 -25.46 -0.98
N ALA A 11 -11.26 -25.51 -1.30
CA ALA A 11 -10.36 -26.54 -0.77
C ALA A 11 -9.05 -26.04 -0.14
N VAL A 12 -8.60 -24.81 -0.44
CA VAL A 12 -7.29 -24.32 0.00
C VAL A 12 -7.45 -23.04 0.80
N GLU A 13 -6.98 -23.06 2.05
CA GLU A 13 -6.90 -21.89 2.92
C GLU A 13 -5.46 -21.33 2.90
N VAL A 14 -5.32 -20.05 2.56
CA VAL A 14 -4.06 -19.34 2.59
C VAL A 14 -4.01 -18.50 3.87
N ASN A 15 -3.03 -18.79 4.72
CA ASN A 15 -2.72 -17.99 5.90
C ASN A 15 -1.32 -17.43 5.77
N ILE A 16 -1.20 -16.10 5.80
CA ILE A 16 0.09 -15.40 5.71
C ILE A 16 0.19 -14.45 6.89
N GLU A 17 1.15 -14.67 7.77
CA GLU A 17 1.44 -13.74 8.87
C GLU A 17 1.90 -12.41 8.30
N ILE A 18 1.43 -11.29 8.85
CA ILE A 18 1.83 -9.95 8.42
C ILE A 18 3.01 -9.48 9.28
N ASN A 19 4.09 -9.06 8.63
CA ASN A 19 5.30 -8.48 9.23
C ASN A 19 5.77 -7.24 8.45
N ASP A 20 6.84 -6.60 8.91
CA ASP A 20 7.43 -5.40 8.29
C ASP A 20 8.06 -5.65 6.91
N GLU A 21 8.34 -6.90 6.56
CA GLU A 21 8.96 -7.29 5.28
C GLU A 21 7.94 -7.64 4.19
N ASN A 22 6.69 -7.96 4.55
CA ASN A 22 5.70 -8.49 3.61
C ASN A 22 4.48 -7.60 3.38
N VAL A 23 4.54 -6.34 3.80
CA VAL A 23 3.49 -5.36 3.57
C VAL A 23 3.90 -4.38 2.49
N PHE A 24 3.07 -4.35 1.44
CA PHE A 24 3.28 -3.48 0.30
C PHE A 24 1.96 -2.84 -0.12
N CYS A 25 2.05 -1.62 -0.67
CA CYS A 25 0.96 -1.01 -1.42
C CYS A 25 1.41 -0.74 -2.86
N ARG A 26 0.45 -0.43 -3.72
CA ARG A 26 0.74 0.04 -5.08
C ARG A 26 0.54 1.54 -5.16
N CYS A 27 1.52 2.24 -5.71
CA CYS A 27 1.42 3.66 -5.97
C CYS A 27 0.22 3.92 -6.90
N PRO A 28 -0.76 4.75 -6.52
CA PRO A 28 -1.97 4.96 -7.32
C PRO A 28 -1.72 5.66 -8.66
N HIS A 29 -0.58 6.35 -8.83
CA HIS A 29 -0.25 7.04 -10.08
C HIS A 29 0.43 6.15 -11.12
N CYS A 30 1.40 5.32 -10.71
CA CYS A 30 2.23 4.56 -11.64
C CYS A 30 2.16 3.04 -11.44
N GLY A 31 1.47 2.57 -10.39
CA GLY A 31 1.33 1.15 -10.08
C GLY A 31 2.57 0.48 -9.49
N SER A 32 3.67 1.22 -9.27
CA SER A 32 4.88 0.66 -8.66
C SER A 32 4.61 0.16 -7.25
N GLU A 33 5.20 -0.98 -6.90
CA GLU A 33 5.17 -1.51 -5.54
C GLU A 33 5.99 -0.63 -4.59
N VAL A 34 5.45 -0.40 -3.40
CA VAL A 34 6.07 0.39 -2.32
C VAL A 34 5.91 -0.41 -1.05
N GLN A 35 7.01 -0.73 -0.39
CA GLN A 35 6.99 -1.32 0.95
C GLN A 35 6.54 -0.25 1.95
N VAL A 36 5.66 -0.60 2.87
CA VAL A 36 5.09 0.36 3.82
C VAL A 36 5.15 -0.13 5.26
N ASP A 37 5.28 0.82 6.18
CA ASP A 37 5.16 0.55 7.61
C ASP A 37 3.71 0.74 8.05
N LEU A 38 3.05 -0.35 8.45
CA LEU A 38 1.67 -0.30 8.95
C LEU A 38 1.53 0.50 10.25
N GLN A 39 2.57 0.53 11.09
CA GLN A 39 2.54 1.33 12.31
C GLN A 39 2.49 2.81 11.97
N GLU A 40 3.27 3.24 10.98
CA GLU A 40 3.25 4.62 10.49
C GLU A 40 1.90 4.95 9.86
N ILE A 41 1.41 4.10 8.94
CA ILE A 41 0.15 4.33 8.24
C ILE A 41 -1.03 4.43 9.21
N LEU A 42 -1.15 3.48 10.14
CA LEU A 42 -2.29 3.40 11.07
C LEU A 42 -2.13 4.28 12.32
N SER A 43 -1.08 5.09 12.39
CA SER A 43 -0.90 6.04 13.50
C SER A 43 -1.82 7.27 13.39
N ASP A 44 -2.29 7.60 12.19
CA ASP A 44 -3.26 8.65 11.95
C ASP A 44 -4.69 8.14 12.23
N SER A 45 -5.52 8.97 12.87
CA SER A 45 -6.89 8.61 13.25
C SER A 45 -7.83 8.40 12.08
N ASP A 46 -7.51 8.95 10.90
CA ASP A 46 -8.32 8.85 9.69
C ASP A 46 -7.82 7.75 8.72
N SER A 47 -6.73 7.05 9.06
CA SER A 47 -6.18 5.97 8.23
C SER A 47 -6.97 4.67 8.36
N ASP A 48 -7.21 4.00 7.24
CA ASP A 48 -7.75 2.64 7.18
C ASP A 48 -6.88 1.74 6.28
N LEU A 49 -7.21 0.44 6.21
CA LEU A 49 -6.49 -0.53 5.37
C LEU A 49 -6.93 -0.55 3.89
N PHE A 50 -7.92 0.26 3.49
CA PHE A 50 -8.55 0.14 2.16
C PHE A 50 -8.47 1.43 1.33
N GLY A 51 -8.81 2.57 1.94
CA GLY A 51 -8.73 3.91 1.38
C GLY A 51 -7.37 4.59 1.54
N THR A 52 -6.48 4.10 2.40
CA THR A 52 -5.13 4.66 2.53
C THR A 52 -4.21 4.18 1.40
N ALA A 53 -3.55 5.11 0.70
CA ALA A 53 -2.60 4.82 -0.36
C ALA A 53 -1.32 5.64 -0.21
N VAL A 54 -0.16 5.01 -0.46
CA VAL A 54 1.16 5.66 -0.39
C VAL A 54 1.70 5.90 -1.80
N LEU A 55 2.21 7.11 -2.04
CA LEU A 55 2.90 7.48 -3.27
C LEU A 55 4.36 7.00 -3.24
N CYS A 56 4.84 6.44 -4.35
CA CYS A 56 6.26 6.14 -4.47
C CYS A 56 7.10 7.43 -4.54
N GLU A 57 8.36 7.34 -4.14
CA GLU A 57 9.27 8.50 -4.10
C GLU A 57 9.34 9.26 -5.42
N ASN A 58 9.28 8.56 -6.56
CA ASN A 58 9.32 9.18 -7.89
C ASN A 58 8.06 10.03 -8.15
N CYS A 59 6.87 9.53 -7.81
CA CYS A 59 5.62 10.28 -7.99
C CYS A 59 5.55 11.44 -6.99
N THR A 60 5.95 11.22 -5.74
CA THR A 60 6.05 12.27 -4.73
C THR A 60 6.98 13.39 -5.20
N ARG A 61 8.15 13.05 -5.76
CA ARG A 61 9.10 14.04 -6.29
C ARG A 61 8.55 14.82 -7.47
N ARG A 62 7.82 14.18 -8.39
CA ARG A 62 7.15 14.87 -9.51
C ARG A 62 6.10 15.87 -9.03
N ILE A 63 5.24 15.44 -8.10
CA ILE A 63 4.17 16.28 -7.56
C ILE A 63 4.73 17.43 -6.73
N MET A 64 5.64 17.14 -5.79
CA MET A 64 6.25 18.15 -4.90
C MET A 64 7.24 19.07 -5.62
N GLY A 65 7.86 18.58 -6.70
CA GLY A 65 8.78 19.32 -7.55
C GLY A 65 8.11 20.23 -8.58
N GLY A 66 6.78 20.26 -8.65
CA GLY A 66 6.03 21.11 -9.58
C GLY A 66 5.91 20.56 -11.00
N GLU A 67 6.27 19.30 -11.25
CA GLU A 67 6.02 18.62 -12.52
C GLU A 67 4.60 18.03 -12.49
N MET A 68 3.59 18.91 -12.62
CA MET A 68 2.24 18.50 -13.02
C MET A 68 2.32 18.08 -14.48
N ASP A 69 2.55 16.79 -14.73
CA ASP A 69 2.33 16.24 -16.07
C ASP A 69 0.82 16.16 -16.28
N GLY A 70 0.27 17.29 -16.73
CA GLY A 70 -1.08 17.36 -17.23
C GLY A 70 -1.16 16.49 -18.47
N ASN A 71 -1.83 15.36 -18.39
CA ASN A 71 -2.42 14.78 -19.57
C ASN A 71 -3.78 14.16 -19.25
N GLN A 72 -4.74 14.63 -20.06
CA GLN A 72 -6.18 14.36 -20.05
C GLN A 72 -6.54 12.91 -20.32
#